data_AF-A0AAV6RMS0-F1
#
_entry.id   AF-A0AAV6RMS0-F1
#
_cell.length_a   1.000
_cell.length_b   1.000
_cell.length_c   1.000
_cell.angle_alpha   90.00
_cell.angle_beta   90.00
_cell.angle_gamma   90.00
#
_symmetry.space_group_name_H-M   'P 1'
#
loop_
_entity.id
_entity.type
_entity.pdbx_description
1 polymer ?
#
loop_
_entity_poly.entity_id
_entity_poly.type
_entity_poly.pdbx_seq_one_letter_code
_entity_poly.pdbx_strand_id
1 'polypeptide(L)'
;MKTNFDKKSVARIFSPGDRVLVLLPLIGSGLQAKFSSPYVIERKLSDTNYVIHTPDHRKKTCVCHINMLKMYVDRDKSVLPPVVTPVATMSVTPYDPSDDGLNDRRSYFSCARLRNSEILSNLEAHLVHLSDSTRSDISRLILNDPILFGDIPTQTDVLCHDIDVEDHPPIKQRAYRVHPTKRAIMQQEATYLVENCFAVPTNSPWSSPSLLVPKSDQTPRFCNDYQKEHHYQT
;
A
#
# COMPACT_ATOMS: atom_id res chain seq x y z
N MET A 1 -20.70 -18.01 -3.04
CA MET A 1 -19.44 -17.26 -2.87
C MET A 1 -18.26 -18.17 -2.55
N LYS A 2 -18.33 -19.02 -1.51
CA LYS A 2 -17.27 -19.98 -1.12
C LYS A 2 -16.84 -20.98 -2.20
N THR A 3 -17.79 -21.44 -3.02
CA THR A 3 -17.56 -22.44 -4.08
C THR A 3 -16.62 -22.00 -5.19
N ASN A 4 -16.43 -20.70 -5.44
CA ASN A 4 -15.47 -20.23 -6.44
C ASN A 4 -14.04 -20.09 -5.88
N PHE A 5 -13.89 -19.73 -4.60
CA PHE A 5 -12.59 -19.62 -3.94
C PHE A 5 -11.96 -20.99 -3.65
N ASP A 6 -12.78 -21.99 -3.33
CA ASP A 6 -12.30 -23.33 -3.00
C ASP A 6 -11.96 -24.19 -4.24
N LYS A 7 -12.23 -23.72 -5.48
CA LYS A 7 -11.97 -24.48 -6.72
C LYS A 7 -10.51 -24.93 -6.90
N LYS A 8 -9.57 -24.12 -6.41
CA LYS A 8 -8.13 -24.38 -6.48
C LYS A 8 -7.56 -24.84 -5.13
N SER A 9 -8.40 -25.01 -4.12
CA SER A 9 -7.98 -25.42 -2.78
C SER A 9 -7.68 -26.92 -2.77
N VAL A 10 -6.50 -27.28 -2.29
CA VAL A 10 -6.08 -28.68 -2.16
C VAL A 10 -6.38 -29.13 -0.73
N ALA A 11 -7.16 -30.19 -0.57
CA ALA A 11 -7.39 -30.79 0.73
C ALA A 11 -6.06 -31.31 1.30
N ARG A 12 -5.68 -30.78 2.46
CA ARG A 12 -4.51 -31.22 3.22
C ARG A 12 -5.02 -31.82 4.52
N ILE A 13 -4.40 -32.89 4.98
CA ILE A 13 -4.68 -33.48 6.28
C ILE A 13 -3.33 -33.92 6.83
N PHE A 14 -3.11 -33.64 8.11
CA PHE A 14 -1.95 -34.09 8.83
C PHE A 14 -2.35 -34.88 10.08
N SER A 15 -1.47 -35.77 10.52
CA SER A 15 -1.63 -36.61 11.70
C SER A 15 -0.65 -36.21 12.81
N PRO A 16 -0.98 -36.46 14.08
CA PRO A 16 -0.01 -36.34 15.17
C PRO A 16 1.26 -37.16 14.88
N GLY A 17 2.43 -36.56 15.06
CA GLY A 17 3.73 -37.15 14.72
C GLY A 17 4.29 -36.76 13.35
N ASP A 18 3.47 -36.19 12.45
CA ASP A 18 3.95 -35.69 11.16
C ASP A 18 4.91 -34.52 11.33
N ARG A 19 5.96 -34.50 10.50
CA ARG A 19 6.89 -33.37 10.40
C ARG A 19 6.36 -32.37 9.39
N VAL A 20 6.27 -31.10 9.81
CA VAL A 20 5.76 -30.01 8.99
C VAL A 20 6.64 -28.77 9.11
N LEU A 21 6.73 -28.02 8.01
CA LEU A 21 7.23 -26.65 8.02
C LEU A 21 6.09 -25.71 8.39
N VAL A 22 6.38 -24.74 9.24
CA VAL A 22 5.39 -23.77 9.75
C VAL A 22 5.75 -22.36 9.32
N LEU A 23 4.77 -21.64 8.78
CA LEU A 23 4.90 -20.23 8.41
C LEU A 23 4.88 -19.34 9.67
N LEU A 24 6.05 -18.86 10.09
CA LEU A 24 6.21 -18.05 11.29
C LEU A 24 6.74 -16.64 10.95
N PRO A 25 6.34 -15.60 11.71
CA PRO A 25 6.87 -14.25 11.54
C PRO A 25 8.39 -14.18 11.75
N LEU A 26 9.07 -13.30 11.02
CA LEU A 26 10.49 -13.03 11.20
C LEU A 26 10.73 -12.20 12.46
N ILE A 27 11.76 -12.56 13.22
CA ILE A 27 12.20 -11.76 14.37
C ILE A 27 12.71 -10.41 13.85
N GLY A 28 12.09 -9.32 14.30
CA GLY A 28 12.43 -7.95 13.89
C GLY A 28 11.61 -7.38 12.73
N SER A 29 10.77 -8.17 12.04
CA SER A 29 9.85 -7.68 11.01
C SER A 29 8.47 -8.33 11.16
N GLY A 30 7.52 -7.60 11.75
CA GLY A 30 6.16 -8.09 12.01
C GLY A 30 5.31 -8.30 10.76
N LEU A 31 5.75 -7.80 9.60
CA LEU A 31 5.05 -7.90 8.32
C LEU A 31 5.60 -8.99 7.40
N GLN A 32 6.67 -9.68 7.79
CA GLN A 32 7.29 -10.74 6.99
C GLN A 32 7.25 -12.08 7.72
N ALA A 33 6.96 -13.16 6.99
CA ALA A 33 6.93 -14.52 7.53
C ALA A 33 7.69 -15.49 6.62
N LYS A 34 8.28 -16.53 7.22
CA LYS A 34 8.96 -17.61 6.49
C LYS A 34 8.55 -18.99 7.01
N PHE A 35 8.56 -19.98 6.13
CA PHE A 35 8.48 -21.37 6.55
C PHE A 35 9.78 -21.74 7.28
N SER A 36 9.64 -22.12 8.55
CA SER A 36 10.76 -22.46 9.44
C SER A 36 10.75 -23.95 9.76
N SER A 37 11.88 -24.42 10.32
CA SER A 37 12.28 -25.78 10.75
C SER A 37 11.19 -26.87 10.79
N PRO A 38 11.49 -28.15 10.46
CA PRO A 38 10.53 -29.23 10.63
C PRO A 38 10.10 -29.37 12.09
N TYR A 39 8.88 -28.93 12.36
CA TYR A 39 8.22 -29.11 13.65
C TYR A 39 7.30 -30.32 13.60
N VAL A 40 7.00 -30.87 14.76
CA VAL A 40 6.15 -32.04 14.88
C VAL A 40 4.74 -31.61 15.27
N ILE A 41 3.74 -32.15 14.58
CA ILE A 41 2.35 -31.99 14.99
C ILE A 41 2.12 -32.79 16.27
N GLU A 42 1.77 -32.09 17.34
CA GLU A 42 1.49 -32.72 18.62
C GLU A 42 0.09 -33.33 18.63
N ARG A 43 -0.93 -32.58 18.19
CA ARG A 43 -2.31 -33.07 18.07
C ARG A 43 -3.16 -32.23 17.13
N LYS A 44 -4.20 -32.85 16.57
CA LYS A 44 -5.26 -32.18 15.78
C LYS A 44 -6.33 -31.61 16.72
N LEU A 45 -6.68 -30.33 16.57
CA LEU A 45 -7.76 -29.69 17.34
C LEU A 45 -9.06 -29.63 16.55
N SER A 46 -8.98 -29.42 15.24
CA SER A 46 -10.11 -29.38 14.30
C SER A 46 -9.61 -29.74 12.91
N ASP A 47 -10.51 -29.79 11.92
CA ASP A 47 -10.13 -30.02 10.52
C ASP A 47 -9.18 -28.97 9.95
N THR A 48 -9.14 -27.79 10.56
CA THR A 48 -8.34 -26.66 10.10
C THR A 48 -7.23 -26.24 11.07
N ASN A 49 -7.22 -26.69 12.32
CA ASN A 49 -6.26 -26.23 13.33
C ASN A 49 -5.52 -27.39 14.01
N TYR A 50 -4.21 -27.20 14.18
CA TYR A 50 -3.28 -28.18 14.72
C TYR A 50 -2.40 -27.54 15.81
N VAL A 51 -2.06 -28.30 16.85
CA VAL A 51 -1.03 -27.93 17.83
C VAL A 51 0.32 -28.42 17.34
N ILE A 52 1.30 -27.53 17.34
CA ILE A 52 2.65 -27.81 16.85
C ILE A 52 3.66 -27.58 17.95
N HIS A 53 4.59 -28.51 18.08
CA HIS A 53 5.69 -28.42 19.03
C HIS A 53 6.86 -27.61 18.44
N THR A 54 7.10 -26.42 18.98
CA THR A 54 8.12 -25.45 18.54
C THR A 54 9.10 -25.14 19.68
N PRO A 55 10.06 -26.02 19.97
CA PRO A 55 10.95 -25.88 21.13
C PRO A 55 11.88 -24.66 21.04
N ASP A 56 12.21 -24.22 19.83
CA ASP A 56 13.13 -23.12 19.57
C ASP A 56 12.51 -21.72 19.80
N HIS A 57 11.21 -21.66 20.10
CA HIS A 57 10.46 -20.43 20.31
C HIS A 57 10.06 -20.24 21.77
N ARG A 58 9.85 -18.98 22.18
CA ARG A 58 9.40 -18.62 23.54
C ARG A 58 8.16 -19.40 23.99
N LYS A 59 7.23 -19.67 23.06
CA LYS A 59 6.13 -20.61 23.27
C LYS A 59 6.53 -21.96 22.68
N LYS A 60 6.67 -22.96 23.54
CA LYS A 60 7.08 -24.33 23.17
C LYS A 60 6.03 -25.05 22.32
N THR A 61 4.79 -24.56 22.33
CA THR A 61 3.71 -25.02 21.48
C THR A 61 2.94 -23.83 20.92
N CYS A 62 2.42 -23.99 19.70
CA CYS A 62 1.54 -23.02 19.09
C CYS A 62 0.40 -23.71 18.34
N VAL A 63 -0.73 -23.01 18.21
CA VAL A 63 -1.83 -23.45 17.37
C VAL A 63 -1.65 -22.81 16.01
N CYS A 64 -1.65 -23.62 14.95
CA CYS A 64 -1.53 -23.15 13.59
C CYS A 64 -2.70 -23.65 12.73
N HIS A 65 -3.18 -22.77 11.87
CA HIS A 65 -4.14 -23.14 10.84
C HIS A 65 -3.44 -23.96 9.75
N ILE A 66 -4.14 -24.90 9.13
CA ILE A 66 -3.60 -25.83 8.14
C ILE A 66 -2.93 -25.15 6.94
N ASN A 67 -3.40 -23.95 6.57
CA ASN A 67 -2.80 -23.13 5.51
C ASN A 67 -1.40 -22.62 5.83
N MET A 68 -1.02 -22.58 7.11
CA MET A 68 0.31 -22.20 7.57
C MET A 68 1.29 -23.37 7.55
N LEU A 69 0.85 -24.57 7.14
CA LEU A 69 1.60 -25.81 7.23
C LEU A 69 1.95 -26.37 5.85
N LYS A 70 3.15 -26.93 5.75
CA LYS A 70 3.61 -27.73 4.62
C LYS A 70 4.22 -29.02 5.13
N MET A 71 3.92 -30.15 4.48
CA MET A 71 4.54 -31.43 4.80
C MET A 71 6.06 -31.32 4.62
N TYR A 72 6.82 -31.76 5.62
CA TYR A 72 8.27 -31.84 5.52
C TYR A 72 8.66 -33.21 4.96
N VAL A 73 9.43 -33.22 3.88
CA VAL A 73 9.93 -34.44 3.23
C VAL A 73 11.45 -34.46 3.37
N ASP A 74 11.98 -35.48 4.06
CA ASP A 74 13.43 -35.68 4.16
C ASP A 74 14.00 -36.08 2.80
N ARG A 75 15.07 -35.40 2.39
CA ARG A 75 15.75 -35.67 1.11
C ARG A 75 16.55 -36.97 1.10
N ASP A 76 16.86 -37.53 2.26
CA ASP A 76 17.74 -38.70 2.40
C ASP A 76 17.00 -40.06 2.43
N LYS A 77 15.68 -40.08 2.19
CA LYS A 77 14.86 -41.31 2.17
C LYS A 77 14.15 -41.57 0.84
N SER A 78 14.82 -41.36 -0.29
CA SER A 78 14.37 -41.93 -1.56
C SER A 78 15.23 -43.14 -1.94
N VAL A 79 14.59 -44.31 -1.95
CA VAL A 79 14.98 -45.47 -2.76
C VAL A 79 15.27 -44.99 -4.20
N LEU A 80 16.38 -45.49 -4.76
CA LEU A 80 16.97 -45.32 -6.10
C LEU A 80 16.22 -44.42 -7.13
N PRO A 81 16.90 -43.47 -7.79
CA PRO A 81 16.26 -42.53 -8.71
C PRO A 81 16.00 -43.15 -10.09
N PRO A 82 14.89 -42.85 -10.79
CA PRO A 82 14.98 -42.61 -12.22
C PRO A 82 15.66 -41.25 -12.41
N VAL A 83 16.68 -41.22 -13.27
CA VAL A 83 17.51 -40.07 -13.66
C VAL A 83 16.75 -38.74 -13.51
N VAL A 84 17.07 -37.97 -12.47
CA VAL A 84 16.49 -36.66 -12.24
C VAL A 84 17.38 -35.65 -12.97
N THR A 85 16.88 -35.16 -14.11
CA THR A 85 17.37 -33.92 -14.72
C THR A 85 17.32 -32.79 -13.67
N PRO A 86 18.36 -31.96 -13.54
CA PRO A 86 18.33 -30.87 -12.58
C PRO A 86 17.17 -29.93 -12.91
N VAL A 87 16.13 -29.93 -12.07
CA VAL A 87 15.04 -28.97 -12.16
C VAL A 87 15.62 -27.62 -11.77
N ALA A 88 15.67 -26.72 -12.74
CA ALA A 88 16.11 -25.36 -12.59
C ALA A 88 15.45 -24.73 -11.36
N THR A 89 16.26 -24.11 -10.51
CA THR A 89 15.81 -23.25 -9.43
C THR A 89 14.88 -22.21 -10.05
N MET A 90 13.57 -22.33 -9.85
CA MET A 90 12.66 -21.25 -10.19
C MET A 90 12.95 -20.12 -9.21
N SER A 91 13.76 -19.16 -9.65
CA SER A 91 13.66 -17.80 -9.14
C SER A 91 12.19 -17.44 -9.26
N VAL A 92 11.52 -17.24 -8.12
CA VAL A 92 10.22 -16.60 -8.13
C VAL A 92 10.48 -15.23 -8.70
N THR A 93 10.19 -15.05 -9.99
CA THR A 93 10.12 -13.72 -10.57
C THR A 93 9.10 -12.98 -9.72
N PRO A 94 9.47 -11.80 -9.16
CA PRO A 94 8.48 -10.95 -8.52
C PRO A 94 7.32 -10.81 -9.51
N TYR A 95 6.10 -11.10 -9.06
CA TYR A 95 4.90 -10.89 -9.87
C TYR A 95 4.96 -9.48 -10.44
N ASP A 96 5.05 -9.37 -11.76
CA ASP A 96 4.98 -8.11 -12.48
C ASP A 96 3.54 -8.00 -13.04
N PRO A 97 2.75 -6.99 -12.63
CA PRO A 97 1.44 -6.73 -13.21
C PRO A 97 1.43 -6.68 -14.75
N SER A 98 2.58 -6.41 -15.38
CA SER A 98 2.74 -6.47 -16.83
C SER A 98 2.48 -7.87 -17.42
N ASP A 99 2.74 -8.95 -16.68
CA ASP A 99 2.51 -10.35 -17.10
C ASP A 99 1.00 -10.65 -17.32
N ASP A 100 0.12 -9.97 -16.58
CA ASP A 100 -1.34 -10.07 -16.72
C ASP A 100 -1.92 -9.03 -17.70
N GLY A 101 -1.06 -8.33 -18.45
CA GLY A 101 -1.47 -7.24 -19.33
C GLY A 101 -1.97 -6.00 -18.59
N LEU A 102 -1.81 -5.95 -17.25
CA LEU A 102 -2.03 -4.78 -16.43
C LEU A 102 -0.79 -3.88 -16.52
N ASN A 103 -0.49 -3.44 -17.75
CA ASN A 103 0.45 -2.35 -17.94
C ASN A 103 -0.21 -1.11 -17.32
N ASP A 104 0.27 -0.74 -16.13
CA ASP A 104 -0.05 0.54 -15.53
C ASP A 104 0.57 1.63 -16.42
N ARG A 105 -0.12 1.97 -17.51
CA ARG A 105 0.25 3.07 -18.41
C ARG A 105 0.32 4.40 -17.67
N ARG A 106 -0.17 4.46 -16.43
CA ARG A 106 0.08 5.55 -15.50
C ARG A 106 1.35 5.24 -14.73
N SER A 107 2.49 5.39 -15.41
CA SER A 107 3.77 5.65 -14.75
C SER A 107 3.54 6.66 -13.63
N TYR A 108 3.49 6.21 -12.38
CA TYR A 108 3.56 6.96 -11.13
C TYR A 108 3.36 8.49 -11.25
N PHE A 109 2.22 8.94 -11.78
CA PHE A 109 1.85 10.35 -11.74
C PHE A 109 1.27 10.65 -10.35
N SER A 110 2.01 10.29 -9.31
CA SER A 110 1.86 10.85 -7.97
C SER A 110 2.67 12.16 -7.89
N CYS A 111 2.63 12.95 -8.96
CA CYS A 111 2.97 14.36 -8.82
C CYS A 111 1.90 14.97 -7.92
N ALA A 112 2.30 15.66 -6.85
CA ALA A 112 1.35 16.39 -6.00
C ALA A 112 0.62 17.50 -6.79
N ARG A 113 1.17 17.90 -7.94
CA ARG A 113 0.66 18.95 -8.82
C ARG A 113 0.13 18.33 -10.11
N LEU A 114 -0.98 18.85 -10.60
CA LEU A 114 -1.52 18.45 -11.89
C LEU A 114 -0.56 18.89 -12.99
N ARG A 115 -0.44 18.07 -14.03
CA ARG A 115 0.38 18.33 -15.23
C ARG A 115 -0.51 18.36 -16.45
N ASN A 116 -1.63 19.04 -16.31
CA ASN A 116 -2.65 19.15 -17.35
C ASN A 116 -2.09 19.90 -18.56
N SER A 117 -1.28 20.94 -18.36
CA SER A 117 -0.60 21.66 -19.45
C SER A 117 0.27 20.74 -20.33
N GLU A 118 1.05 19.84 -19.71
CA GLU A 118 1.84 18.83 -20.42
C GLU A 118 0.94 17.90 -21.25
N ILE A 119 -0.14 17.40 -20.65
CA ILE A 119 -1.10 16.50 -21.34
C ILE A 119 -1.79 17.23 -22.49
N LEU A 120 -2.22 18.47 -22.28
CA LEU A 120 -2.91 19.30 -23.28
C LEU A 120 -1.99 19.61 -24.46
N SER A 121 -0.70 19.84 -24.23
CA SER A 121 0.28 20.05 -25.30
C SER A 121 0.45 18.82 -26.21
N ASN A 122 0.14 17.63 -25.70
CA ASN A 122 0.24 16.37 -26.43
C ASN A 122 -1.10 15.61 -26.48
N LEU A 123 -2.22 16.35 -26.47
CA LEU A 123 -3.56 15.78 -26.31
C LEU A 123 -3.88 14.74 -27.40
N GLU A 124 -3.57 15.08 -28.65
CA GLU A 124 -3.83 14.22 -29.81
C GLU A 124 -3.13 12.86 -29.70
N ALA A 125 -1.89 12.82 -29.18
CA ALA A 125 -1.16 11.56 -28.98
C ALA A 125 -1.82 10.67 -27.92
N HIS A 126 -2.46 11.26 -26.91
CA HIS A 126 -3.21 10.52 -25.91
C HIS A 126 -4.56 9.98 -26.44
N LEU A 127 -5.09 10.55 -27.52
CA LEU A 127 -6.38 10.19 -28.11
C LEU A 127 -6.28 9.32 -29.38
N VAL A 128 -5.09 8.81 -29.73
CA VAL A 128 -4.86 7.97 -30.93
C VAL A 128 -5.72 6.71 -30.96
N HIS A 129 -6.12 6.20 -29.79
CA HIS A 129 -6.95 5.00 -29.66
C HIS A 129 -8.43 5.22 -30.02
N LEU A 130 -8.84 6.47 -30.29
CA LEU A 130 -10.22 6.85 -30.63
C LEU A 130 -10.36 7.13 -32.14
N SER A 131 -11.59 7.05 -32.65
CA SER A 131 -11.93 7.48 -34.01
C SER A 131 -11.77 8.99 -34.18
N ASP A 132 -11.52 9.44 -35.41
CA ASP A 132 -11.23 10.87 -35.68
C ASP A 132 -12.39 11.80 -35.30
N SER A 133 -13.64 11.36 -35.46
CA SER A 133 -14.82 12.11 -35.02
C SER A 133 -14.82 12.33 -33.51
N THR A 134 -14.68 11.24 -32.74
CA THR A 134 -14.68 11.26 -31.27
C THR A 134 -13.47 12.02 -30.73
N ARG A 135 -12.30 11.87 -31.36
CA ARG A 135 -11.09 12.61 -31.01
C ARG A 135 -11.33 14.11 -31.14
N SER A 136 -11.86 14.53 -32.29
CA SER A 136 -12.19 15.94 -32.55
C SER A 136 -13.22 16.50 -31.56
N ASP A 137 -14.23 15.70 -31.20
CA ASP A 137 -15.24 16.10 -30.22
C ASP A 137 -14.66 16.32 -28.83
N ILE A 138 -13.80 15.40 -28.36
CA ILE A 138 -13.13 15.51 -27.06
C ILE A 138 -12.17 16.69 -27.04
N SER A 139 -11.33 16.84 -28.08
CA SER A 139 -10.40 17.97 -28.18
C SER A 139 -11.16 19.29 -28.14
N ARG A 140 -12.28 19.40 -28.86
CA ARG A 140 -13.14 20.58 -28.83
C ARG A 140 -13.73 20.84 -27.44
N LEU A 141 -14.25 19.82 -26.75
CA LEU A 141 -14.81 19.96 -25.41
C LEU A 141 -13.77 20.50 -24.42
N ILE A 142 -12.57 19.93 -24.44
CA ILE A 142 -11.47 20.32 -23.54
C ILE A 142 -11.01 21.76 -23.82
N LEU A 143 -10.89 22.13 -25.10
CA LEU A 143 -10.43 23.46 -25.51
C LEU A 143 -11.50 24.55 -25.31
N ASN A 144 -12.78 24.19 -25.25
CA ASN A 144 -13.86 25.13 -24.95
C ASN A 144 -13.86 25.58 -23.48
N ASP A 145 -13.41 24.72 -22.56
CA ASP A 145 -13.44 24.96 -21.11
C ASP A 145 -12.03 24.88 -20.48
N PRO A 146 -11.06 25.72 -20.90
CA PRO A 146 -9.66 25.60 -20.47
C PRO A 146 -9.47 25.80 -18.96
N ILE A 147 -10.40 26.51 -18.31
CA ILE A 147 -10.40 26.77 -16.86
C ILE A 147 -10.54 25.45 -16.06
N LEU A 148 -11.27 24.47 -16.58
CA LEU A 148 -11.48 23.18 -15.91
C LEU A 148 -10.22 22.29 -15.94
N PHE A 149 -9.30 22.56 -16.88
CA PHE A 149 -8.12 21.73 -17.14
C PHE A 149 -6.82 22.48 -16.83
N GLY A 150 -6.84 23.48 -15.94
CA GLY A 150 -5.64 24.14 -15.44
C GLY A 150 -4.79 23.23 -14.54
N ASP A 151 -3.50 23.55 -14.40
CA ASP A 151 -2.58 22.82 -13.50
C ASP A 151 -2.84 23.10 -12.01
N ILE A 152 -3.41 24.27 -11.73
CA ILE A 152 -3.74 24.72 -10.38
C ILE A 152 -5.27 24.65 -10.25
N PRO A 153 -5.79 23.81 -9.34
CA PRO A 153 -7.22 23.75 -9.05
C PRO A 153 -7.78 25.10 -8.61
N THR A 154 -9.02 25.38 -9.00
CA THR A 154 -9.77 26.57 -8.59
C THR A 154 -10.61 26.30 -7.33
N GLN A 155 -11.17 27.37 -6.75
CA GLN A 155 -12.07 27.32 -5.60
C GLN A 155 -13.52 27.54 -6.04
N THR A 156 -14.47 26.98 -5.28
CA THR A 156 -15.91 27.27 -5.44
C THR A 156 -16.36 28.35 -4.44
N ASP A 157 -17.17 29.29 -4.91
CA ASP A 157 -17.80 30.32 -4.07
C ASP A 157 -19.22 29.92 -3.62
N VAL A 158 -19.67 28.70 -3.93
CA VAL A 158 -21.06 28.27 -3.74
C VAL A 158 -21.33 27.83 -2.29
N LEU A 159 -20.36 27.21 -1.63
CA LEU A 159 -20.50 26.68 -0.28
C LEU A 159 -19.19 26.86 0.50
N CYS A 160 -19.30 27.23 1.77
CA CYS A 160 -18.21 27.16 2.74
C CYS A 160 -18.48 26.02 3.72
N HIS A 161 -17.42 25.30 4.11
CA HIS A 161 -17.51 24.30 5.16
C HIS A 161 -17.10 24.92 6.49
N ASP A 162 -18.00 24.85 7.47
CA ASP A 162 -17.72 25.20 8.86
C ASP A 162 -17.50 23.92 9.67
N ILE A 163 -16.52 23.93 10.57
CA ILE A 163 -16.16 22.79 11.43
C ILE A 163 -16.55 23.17 12.85
N ASP A 164 -17.64 22.58 13.34
CA ASP A 164 -18.06 22.74 14.73
C ASP A 164 -17.14 21.92 15.66
N VAL A 165 -16.53 22.60 16.62
CA VAL A 165 -15.65 22.00 17.65
C VAL A 165 -16.29 22.02 19.03
N GLU A 166 -17.59 22.33 19.10
CA GLU A 166 -18.38 22.46 20.31
C GLU A 166 -17.65 23.37 21.35
N ASP A 167 -17.58 22.95 22.61
CA ASP A 167 -16.93 23.68 23.70
C ASP A 167 -15.43 23.32 23.87
N HIS A 168 -14.80 22.65 22.88
CA HIS A 168 -13.44 22.18 23.06
C HIS A 168 -12.41 23.34 23.04
N PRO A 169 -11.50 23.42 24.04
CA PRO A 169 -10.49 24.47 24.07
C PRO A 169 -9.44 24.33 22.95
N PRO A 170 -8.83 25.43 22.48
CA PRO A 170 -7.82 25.37 21.43
C PRO A 170 -6.60 24.51 21.77
N ILE A 171 -6.19 23.68 20.81
CA ILE A 171 -4.98 22.84 20.91
C ILE A 171 -3.83 23.49 20.15
N LYS A 172 -2.80 23.95 20.88
CA LYS A 172 -1.60 24.58 20.30
C LYS A 172 -0.37 23.69 20.42
N GLN A 173 -0.01 22.99 19.36
CA GLN A 173 1.17 22.14 19.29
C GLN A 173 2.38 22.87 18.71
N ARG A 174 3.57 22.57 19.23
CA ARG A 174 4.83 23.07 18.67
C ARG A 174 5.20 22.31 17.40
N ALA A 175 5.73 23.03 16.41
CA ALA A 175 6.31 22.41 15.22
C ALA A 175 7.46 21.45 15.60
N TYR A 176 7.56 20.34 14.87
CA TYR A 176 8.64 19.38 15.07
C TYR A 176 10.01 19.98 14.71
N ARG A 177 11.07 19.51 15.39
CA ARG A 177 12.44 19.86 15.01
C ARG A 177 12.84 19.03 13.80
N VAL A 178 13.13 19.70 12.69
CA VAL A 178 13.40 19.06 11.39
C VAL A 178 14.81 19.41 10.89
N HIS A 179 15.46 18.46 10.21
CA HIS A 179 16.75 18.67 9.55
C HIS A 179 16.65 19.76 8.46
N PRO A 180 17.68 20.61 8.24
CA PRO A 180 17.62 21.72 7.28
C PRO A 180 17.10 21.33 5.88
N THR A 181 17.55 20.21 5.32
CA THR A 181 17.08 19.71 4.01
C THR A 181 15.57 19.46 3.96
N LYS A 182 15.04 18.79 4.99
CA LYS A 182 13.59 18.52 5.09
C LYS A 182 12.82 19.82 5.33
N ARG A 183 13.38 20.75 6.13
CA ARG A 183 12.78 22.07 6.36
C ARG A 183 12.65 22.86 5.07
N ALA A 184 13.67 22.83 4.21
CA ALA A 184 13.63 23.53 2.92
C ALA A 184 12.48 22.99 2.03
N ILE A 185 12.29 21.67 1.97
CA ILE A 185 11.18 21.04 1.24
C ILE A 185 9.83 21.47 1.84
N MET A 186 9.68 21.40 3.17
CA MET A 186 8.46 21.84 3.84
C MET A 186 8.15 23.32 3.58
N GLN A 187 9.17 24.16 3.56
CA GLN A 187 9.01 25.59 3.29
C GLN A 187 8.58 25.83 1.84
N GLN A 188 9.17 25.12 0.87
CA GLN A 188 8.77 25.20 -0.52
C GLN A 188 7.29 24.80 -0.71
N GLU A 189 6.85 23.72 -0.08
CA GLU A 189 5.45 23.30 -0.15
C GLU A 189 4.51 24.30 0.54
N ALA A 190 4.88 24.84 1.70
CA ALA A 190 4.10 25.88 2.36
C ALA A 190 3.98 27.15 1.50
N THR A 191 5.07 27.59 0.88
CA THR A 191 5.07 28.72 -0.05
C THR A 191 4.14 28.47 -1.23
N TYR A 192 4.21 27.29 -1.85
CA TYR A 192 3.33 26.91 -2.95
C TYR A 192 1.85 27.00 -2.55
N LEU A 193 1.48 26.49 -1.36
CA LEU A 193 0.09 26.56 -0.88
C LEU A 193 -0.38 28.01 -0.71
N VAL A 194 0.47 28.91 -0.21
CA VAL A 194 0.13 30.32 -0.01
C VAL A 194 0.02 31.06 -1.34
N GLU A 195 0.98 30.86 -2.26
CA GLU A 195 0.98 31.50 -3.59
C GLU A 195 -0.25 31.13 -4.42
N ASN A 196 -0.76 29.91 -4.25
CA ASN A 196 -1.92 29.39 -4.97
C ASN A 196 -3.23 29.48 -4.16
N CYS A 197 -3.25 30.26 -3.08
CA CYS A 197 -4.43 30.51 -2.26
C CYS A 197 -5.06 29.25 -1.61
N PHE A 198 -4.32 28.15 -1.49
CA PHE A 198 -4.74 26.96 -0.74
C PHE A 198 -4.54 27.11 0.77
N ALA A 199 -3.65 28.03 1.18
CA ALA A 199 -3.42 28.37 2.57
C ALA A 199 -3.25 29.88 2.73
N VAL A 200 -3.56 30.40 3.91
CA VAL A 200 -3.41 31.82 4.23
C VAL A 200 -2.62 31.95 5.54
N PRO A 201 -1.70 32.94 5.66
CA PRO A 201 -1.06 33.24 6.93
C PRO A 201 -2.10 33.65 7.98
N THR A 202 -2.10 33.01 9.14
CA THR A 202 -3.02 33.31 10.24
C THR A 202 -2.31 33.30 11.59
N ASN A 203 -2.93 33.93 12.59
CA ASN A 203 -2.50 33.86 13.99
C ASN A 203 -3.55 33.09 14.81
N SER A 204 -3.58 31.76 14.62
CA SER A 204 -4.58 30.90 15.26
C SER A 204 -4.15 30.46 16.67
N PRO A 205 -5.09 30.33 17.62
CA PRO A 205 -4.84 29.64 18.89
C PRO A 205 -4.72 28.12 18.70
N TRP A 206 -5.18 27.58 17.57
CA TRP A 206 -5.02 26.18 17.16
C TRP A 206 -3.77 26.00 16.30
N SER A 207 -2.98 24.96 16.55
CA SER A 207 -1.87 24.60 15.67
C SER A 207 -1.52 23.12 15.74
N SER A 208 -1.50 22.48 14.58
CA SER A 208 -0.96 21.13 14.40
C SER A 208 0.40 21.17 13.67
N PRO A 209 1.38 20.35 14.06
CA PRO A 209 2.69 20.35 13.40
C PRO A 209 2.61 19.64 12.05
N SER A 210 3.40 20.10 11.08
CA SER A 210 3.53 19.42 9.78
C SER A 210 4.75 18.49 9.74
N LEU A 211 4.71 17.47 8.89
CA LEU A 211 5.79 16.51 8.67
C LEU A 211 5.86 16.07 7.20
N LEU A 212 6.95 15.39 6.84
CA LEU A 212 7.14 14.77 5.54
C LEU A 212 7.05 13.25 5.65
N VAL A 213 6.17 12.64 4.86
CA VAL A 213 5.98 11.19 4.77
C VAL A 213 6.34 10.71 3.37
N PRO A 214 7.18 9.67 3.19
CA PRO A 214 7.45 9.14 1.86
C PRO A 214 6.20 8.49 1.25
N LYS A 215 5.93 8.79 -0.02
CA LYS A 215 4.96 8.06 -0.83
C LYS A 215 5.57 6.75 -1.35
N SER A 216 4.76 5.92 -2.02
CA SER A 216 5.21 4.68 -2.66
C SER A 216 6.30 4.91 -3.72
N ASP A 217 6.25 6.05 -4.41
CA ASP A 217 7.26 6.50 -5.38
C ASP A 217 8.50 7.16 -4.72
N GLN A 218 8.62 7.07 -3.39
CA GLN A 218 9.67 7.69 -2.56
C GLN A 218 9.66 9.24 -2.53
N THR A 219 8.73 9.90 -3.21
CA THR A 219 8.60 11.36 -3.12
C THR A 219 8.03 11.77 -1.77
N PRO A 220 8.42 12.93 -1.21
CA PRO A 220 7.90 13.39 0.08
C PRO A 220 6.47 13.93 -0.06
N ARG A 221 5.59 13.57 0.87
CA ARG A 221 4.25 14.13 1.07
C ARG A 221 4.27 15.08 2.26
N PHE A 222 3.87 16.32 2.05
CA PHE A 222 3.68 17.31 3.12
C PHE A 222 2.34 17.05 3.81
N CYS A 223 2.38 16.67 5.09
CA CYS A 223 1.22 16.28 5.88
C CYS A 223 1.12 17.11 7.16
N ASN A 224 -0.10 17.43 7.58
CA ASN A 224 -0.38 17.94 8.92
C ASN A 224 -0.72 16.78 9.87
N ASP A 225 -0.21 16.84 11.09
CA ASP A 225 -0.45 15.84 12.13
C ASP A 225 -1.65 16.23 13.01
N TYR A 226 -2.86 15.91 12.53
CA TYR A 226 -4.11 16.21 13.21
C TYR A 226 -4.53 15.18 14.26
N GLN A 227 -3.62 14.28 14.68
CA GLN A 227 -3.96 13.19 15.60
C GLN A 227 -4.60 13.66 16.92
N LYS A 228 -4.26 14.88 17.36
CA LYS A 228 -4.85 15.46 18.57
C LYS A 228 -6.17 16.20 18.32
N GLU A 229 -6.44 16.64 17.10
CA GLU A 229 -7.66 17.39 16.75
C GLU A 229 -8.81 16.44 16.42
N HIS A 230 -8.54 15.32 15.73
CA HIS A 230 -9.56 14.35 15.33
C HIS A 230 -10.30 13.64 16.46
N HIS A 231 -9.83 13.74 17.71
CA HIS A 231 -10.56 13.19 18.86
C HIS A 231 -11.81 14.01 19.25
N TYR A 232 -11.96 15.21 18.68
CA TYR A 232 -12.92 16.21 19.14
C TYR A 232 -13.81 16.76 18.01
N GLN A 233 -13.78 16.12 16.84
CA GLN A 233 -14.66 16.43 15.71
C GLN A 233 -15.72 15.33 15.62
N THR A 234 -16.99 15.72 15.72
CA THR A 234 -18.16 14.82 15.66
C THR A 234 -18.72 14.73 14.25
#